data_AF-A0A1A8BAJ1-F1
#
_entry.id   AF-A0A1A8BAJ1-F1
#
_cell.length_a   1.000
_cell.length_b   1.000
_cell.length_c   1.000
_cell.angle_alpha   90.00
_cell.angle_beta   90.00
_cell.angle_gamma   90.00
#
_symmetry.space_group_name_H-M   'P 1'
#
loop_
_entity.id
_entity.type
_entity.pdbx_description
1 polymer ?
#
loop_
_entity_poly.entity_id
_entity_poly.type
_entity_poly.pdbx_seq_one_letter_code
_entity_poly.pdbx_strand_id
1 'polypeptide(L)'
;CVRAQTDLEHTLGESASLGAAGVVLWGEMKFAKSKQQCILLKNYIHNTLGPFVQSLRSNTQSCSVQRCHSNGRCIRRRAGAGHWLSLASAPSSDPFEGDGSTSSKYFHRYFLCQCYSGWTGPECCRKEEEI
;
A
#
# COMPACT_ATOMS: atom_id res chain seq x y z
N CYS A 1 9.93 9.41 -21.04
CA CYS A 1 8.94 8.32 -20.89
C CYS A 1 8.78 8.01 -19.41
N VAL A 2 7.64 8.37 -18.82
CA VAL A 2 7.31 7.98 -17.44
C VAL A 2 7.05 6.47 -17.42
N ARG A 3 7.55 5.78 -16.39
CA ARG A 3 7.53 4.32 -16.28
C ARG A 3 6.18 3.92 -15.67
N ALA A 4 5.46 2.95 -16.23
CA ALA A 4 4.13 2.53 -15.74
C ALA A 4 4.09 2.21 -14.23
N GLN A 5 5.22 1.76 -13.67
CA GLN A 5 5.40 1.56 -12.23
C GLN A 5 5.28 2.86 -11.42
N THR A 6 5.87 3.94 -11.91
CA THR A 6 5.84 5.28 -11.28
C THR A 6 4.40 5.79 -11.19
N ASP A 7 3.60 5.61 -12.25
CA ASP A 7 2.19 6.05 -12.24
C ASP A 7 1.35 5.27 -11.21
N LEU A 8 1.60 3.96 -11.05
CA LEU A 8 0.92 3.14 -10.05
C LEU A 8 1.30 3.54 -8.61
N GLU A 9 2.57 3.89 -8.37
CA GLU A 9 3.03 4.41 -7.07
C GLU A 9 2.36 5.74 -6.73
N HIS A 10 2.29 6.66 -7.68
CA HIS A 10 1.68 7.98 -7.51
C HIS A 10 0.14 7.98 -7.48
N THR A 11 -0.52 6.85 -7.74
CA THR A 11 -1.99 6.74 -7.73
C THR A 11 -2.47 5.76 -6.66
N LEU A 12 -2.27 4.47 -6.89
CA LEU A 12 -2.69 3.41 -5.97
C LEU A 12 -1.82 3.38 -4.72
N GLY A 13 -0.50 3.51 -4.89
CA GLY A 13 0.44 3.59 -3.77
C GLY A 13 0.15 4.79 -2.88
N GLU A 14 -0.16 5.93 -3.49
CA GLU A 14 -0.55 7.15 -2.79
C GLU A 14 -1.85 6.98 -2.01
N SER A 15 -2.88 6.42 -2.64
CA SER A 15 -4.17 6.14 -1.99
C SER A 15 -3.99 5.24 -0.76
N ALA A 16 -3.20 4.17 -0.89
CA ALA A 16 -2.91 3.27 0.21
C ALA A 16 -2.09 3.96 1.32
N SER A 17 -1.08 4.74 0.97
CA SER A 17 -0.28 5.51 1.92
C SER A 17 -1.09 6.53 2.70
N LEU A 18 -2.18 7.06 2.13
CA LEU A 18 -3.07 7.99 2.83
C LEU A 18 -4.14 7.29 3.69
N GLY A 19 -4.13 5.95 3.77
CA GLY A 19 -5.07 5.20 4.61
C GLY A 19 -6.42 4.90 3.96
N ALA A 20 -6.53 5.02 2.63
CA ALA A 20 -7.77 4.73 1.93
C ALA A 20 -8.31 3.33 2.29
N ALA A 21 -9.65 3.23 2.38
CA ALA A 21 -10.30 1.96 2.69
C ALA A 21 -10.04 0.89 1.61
N GLY A 22 -9.92 1.35 0.37
CA GLY A 22 -9.66 0.60 -0.85
C GLY A 22 -9.69 1.53 -2.06
N VAL A 23 -9.65 0.95 -3.26
CA VAL A 23 -9.69 1.65 -4.54
C VAL A 23 -10.64 0.93 -5.48
N VAL A 24 -11.26 1.67 -6.40
CA VAL A 24 -12.08 1.10 -7.48
C VAL A 24 -11.36 1.34 -8.79
N LEU A 25 -10.97 0.26 -9.47
CA LEU A 25 -10.39 0.32 -10.80
C LEU A 25 -11.52 0.27 -11.83
N TRP A 26 -11.74 1.38 -12.53
CA TRP A 26 -12.72 1.45 -13.60
C TRP A 26 -12.04 1.60 -14.96
N GLY A 27 -12.66 1.07 -16.00
CA GLY A 27 -12.15 1.15 -17.37
C GLY A 27 -13.28 1.32 -18.37
N GLU A 28 -12.99 2.01 -19.47
CA GLU A 28 -13.94 2.18 -20.56
C GLU A 28 -14.13 0.88 -21.36
N MET A 29 -15.34 0.66 -21.88
CA MET A 29 -15.66 -0.51 -22.72
C MET A 29 -14.71 -0.65 -23.92
N LYS A 30 -14.13 0.45 -24.41
CA LYS A 30 -13.17 0.44 -25.52
C LYS A 30 -11.94 -0.44 -25.28
N PHE A 31 -11.57 -0.72 -24.03
CA PHE A 31 -10.45 -1.59 -23.70
C PHE A 31 -10.76 -3.09 -23.86
N ALA A 32 -12.03 -3.44 -24.08
CA ALA A 32 -12.49 -4.82 -24.27
C ALA A 32 -13.28 -5.01 -25.58
N LYS A 33 -13.15 -4.09 -26.56
CA LYS A 33 -13.91 -4.14 -27.82
C LYS A 33 -13.39 -5.12 -28.86
N SER A 34 -12.17 -5.65 -28.69
CA SER A 34 -11.57 -6.60 -29.63
C SER A 34 -10.71 -7.63 -28.92
N LYS A 35 -10.50 -8.79 -29.54
CA LYS A 35 -9.61 -9.86 -29.04
C LYS A 35 -8.21 -9.31 -28.73
N GLN A 36 -7.68 -8.45 -29.59
CA GLN A 36 -6.35 -7.87 -29.41
C GLN A 36 -6.28 -6.97 -28.17
N GLN A 37 -7.28 -6.10 -27.97
CA GLN A 37 -7.34 -5.24 -26.77
C GLN A 37 -7.51 -6.05 -25.49
N CYS A 38 -8.32 -7.11 -25.51
CA CYS A 38 -8.45 -8.02 -24.37
C CYS A 38 -7.13 -8.71 -24.02
N ILE A 39 -6.34 -9.14 -25.02
CA ILE A 39 -5.02 -9.74 -24.80
C ILE A 39 -4.05 -8.72 -24.20
N LEU A 40 -4.03 -7.49 -24.71
CA LEU A 40 -3.19 -6.41 -24.14
C LEU A 40 -3.58 -6.11 -22.68
N LEU A 41 -4.87 -6.00 -22.40
CA LEU A 41 -5.38 -5.79 -21.05
C LEU A 41 -5.02 -6.95 -20.12
N LYS A 42 -5.22 -8.20 -20.57
CA LYS A 42 -4.81 -9.40 -19.82
C LYS A 42 -3.32 -9.35 -19.47
N ASN A 43 -2.47 -9.01 -20.43
CA ASN A 43 -1.03 -8.94 -20.23
C ASN A 43 -0.64 -7.83 -19.25
N TYR A 44 -1.29 -6.65 -19.33
CA TYR A 44 -1.07 -5.58 -18.37
C TYR A 44 -1.49 -5.97 -16.94
N ILE A 45 -2.66 -6.60 -16.79
CA ILE A 45 -3.14 -7.09 -15.49
C ILE A 45 -2.17 -8.13 -14.94
N HIS A 46 -1.75 -9.10 -15.75
CA HIS A 46 -0.90 -10.20 -15.29
C HIS A 46 0.53 -9.76 -14.96
N ASN A 47 1.11 -8.88 -15.79
CA ASN A 47 2.55 -8.59 -15.72
C ASN A 47 2.88 -7.28 -15.00
N THR A 48 1.90 -6.40 -14.77
CA THR A 48 2.15 -5.07 -14.19
C THR A 48 1.23 -4.78 -13.03
N LEU A 49 -0.08 -4.64 -13.29
CA LEU A 49 -1.02 -4.19 -12.28
C LEU A 49 -1.24 -5.23 -11.16
N GLY A 50 -1.39 -6.51 -11.50
CA GLY A 50 -1.62 -7.59 -10.56
C GLY A 50 -0.50 -7.75 -9.54
N PRO A 51 0.77 -7.93 -9.97
CA PRO A 51 1.91 -8.00 -9.06
C PRO A 51 2.04 -6.75 -8.17
N PHE A 52 1.82 -5.56 -8.74
CA PHE A 52 1.84 -4.31 -7.99
C PHE A 52 0.79 -4.28 -6.87
N VAL A 53 -0.47 -4.60 -7.20
CA VAL A 53 -1.58 -4.62 -6.22
C VAL A 53 -1.33 -5.67 -5.13
N GLN A 54 -0.78 -6.84 -5.48
CA GLN A 54 -0.43 -7.86 -4.50
C GLN A 54 0.64 -7.37 -3.52
N SER A 55 1.72 -6.76 -4.02
CA SER A 55 2.78 -6.18 -3.18
C SER A 55 2.24 -5.08 -2.28
N LEU A 56 1.47 -4.14 -2.85
CA LEU A 56 0.87 -3.03 -2.10
C LEU A 56 -0.07 -3.52 -1.00
N ARG A 57 -0.92 -4.51 -1.29
CA ARG A 57 -1.80 -5.14 -0.30
C ARG A 57 -0.99 -5.80 0.81
N SER A 58 0.03 -6.59 0.46
CA SER A 58 0.89 -7.28 1.41
C SER A 58 1.58 -6.30 2.36
N ASN A 59 2.15 -5.22 1.83
CA ASN A 59 2.82 -4.21 2.62
C ASN A 59 1.86 -3.41 3.51
N THR A 60 0.66 -3.10 3.02
CA THR A 60 -0.38 -2.45 3.83
C THR A 60 -0.81 -3.33 5.00
N GLN A 61 -0.99 -4.63 4.75
CA GLN A 61 -1.30 -5.62 5.78
C GLN A 61 -0.15 -5.76 6.78
N SER A 62 1.09 -5.87 6.29
CA SER A 62 2.29 -5.97 7.12
C SER A 62 2.44 -4.74 8.04
N CYS A 63 2.22 -3.54 7.51
CA CYS A 63 2.24 -2.32 8.31
C CYS A 63 1.15 -2.33 9.40
N SER A 64 -0.08 -2.74 9.05
CA SER A 64 -1.17 -2.85 10.03
C SER A 64 -0.83 -3.82 11.15
N VAL A 65 -0.24 -4.99 10.83
CA VAL A 65 0.20 -5.98 11.82
C VAL A 65 1.33 -5.44 12.69
N GLN A 66 2.40 -4.95 12.07
CA GLN A 66 3.64 -4.59 12.77
C GLN A 66 3.55 -3.28 13.56
N ARG A 67 2.70 -2.33 13.12
CA ARG A 67 2.64 -0.98 13.72
C ARG A 67 1.31 -0.66 14.39
N CYS A 68 0.22 -1.27 13.94
CA CYS A 68 -1.13 -0.97 14.43
C CYS A 68 -1.82 -2.19 15.06
N HIS A 69 -1.08 -3.26 15.37
CA HIS A 69 -1.59 -4.48 16.01
C HIS A 69 -2.80 -5.10 15.30
N SER A 70 -2.91 -4.93 13.98
CA SER A 70 -4.07 -5.33 13.17
C SER A 70 -5.38 -4.61 13.51
N ASN A 71 -5.32 -3.59 14.38
CA ASN A 71 -6.45 -2.84 14.91
C ASN A 71 -6.57 -1.43 14.28
N GLY A 72 -5.81 -1.18 13.21
CA GLY A 72 -5.86 0.08 12.48
C GLY A 72 -5.17 0.00 11.13
N ARG A 73 -5.35 1.06 10.34
CA ARG A 73 -4.67 1.27 9.05
C ARG A 73 -3.46 2.16 9.25
N CYS A 74 -2.41 1.90 8.48
CA CYS A 74 -1.28 2.81 8.41
C CYS A 74 -1.62 4.01 7.52
N ILE A 75 -1.30 5.21 8.01
CA ILE A 75 -1.40 6.46 7.26
C ILE A 75 -0.04 7.15 7.25
N ARG A 76 0.33 7.75 6.13
CA ARG A 76 1.62 8.41 5.98
C ARG A 76 1.66 9.63 6.90
N ARG A 77 2.73 9.74 7.67
CA ARG A 77 2.92 10.81 8.66
C ARG A 77 2.95 12.21 8.03
N ARG A 78 3.48 12.34 6.81
CA ARG A 78 3.54 13.60 6.07
C ARG A 78 2.96 13.40 4.66
N ALA A 79 1.85 14.05 4.36
CA ALA A 79 1.14 13.90 3.10
C ALA A 79 1.99 14.26 1.86
N GLY A 80 2.97 15.17 1.96
CA GLY A 80 3.85 15.53 0.83
C GLY A 80 5.13 14.70 0.68
N ALA A 81 5.37 13.69 1.53
CA ALA A 81 6.60 12.92 1.50
C ALA A 81 6.48 11.69 0.57
N GLY A 82 7.51 11.42 -0.23
CA GLY A 82 7.58 10.28 -1.16
C GLY A 82 7.84 8.93 -0.47
N HIS A 83 7.05 8.60 0.55
CA HIS A 83 7.09 7.31 1.23
C HIS A 83 5.82 6.52 0.87
N TRP A 84 5.99 5.44 0.11
CA TRP A 84 4.88 4.58 -0.29
C TRP A 84 4.94 3.24 0.41
N LEU A 85 3.76 2.71 0.72
CA LEU A 85 3.62 1.30 1.14
C LEU A 85 3.99 0.34 0.00
N SER A 86 4.09 0.79 -1.25
CA SER A 86 4.45 -0.04 -2.41
C SER A 86 5.90 -0.52 -2.44
N LEU A 87 6.70 -0.22 -1.42
CA LEU A 87 8.16 -0.36 -1.50
C LEU A 87 8.66 -1.47 -0.56
N ALA A 88 8.77 -2.68 -1.11
CA ALA A 88 9.67 -3.71 -0.57
C ALA A 88 11.15 -3.42 -0.88
N SER A 89 11.46 -2.27 -1.49
CA SER A 89 12.81 -1.82 -1.81
C SER A 89 13.07 -0.44 -1.22
N ALA A 90 13.30 -0.39 0.10
CA ALA A 90 14.19 0.65 0.62
C ALA A 90 15.41 0.74 -0.31
N PRO A 91 15.96 1.94 -0.59
CA PRO A 91 17.14 2.06 -1.43
C PRO A 91 18.18 1.06 -0.95
N SER A 92 18.51 0.14 -1.85
CA SER A 92 19.52 -0.89 -1.74
C SER A 92 20.91 -0.23 -1.69
N SER A 93 21.19 0.48 -0.62
CA SER A 93 22.54 0.60 -0.08
C SER A 93 22.81 -0.45 1.00
N ASP A 94 21.80 -1.23 1.40
CA ASP A 94 21.99 -2.39 2.27
C ASP A 94 21.47 -3.69 1.60
N PRO A 95 22.37 -4.62 1.24
CA PRO A 95 22.01 -5.92 0.70
C PRO A 95 21.62 -6.86 1.85
N PHE A 96 20.39 -6.75 2.35
CA PHE A 96 19.80 -7.80 3.19
C PHE A 96 18.31 -7.96 2.86
N GLU A 97 18.05 -8.94 1.99
CA GLU A 97 16.76 -9.62 1.96
C GLU A 97 16.42 -10.13 3.37
N GLY A 98 15.19 -9.89 3.81
CA GLY A 98 14.53 -10.80 4.76
C GLY A 98 14.72 -10.53 6.25
N ASP A 99 14.77 -9.28 6.72
CA ASP A 99 14.52 -9.00 8.14
C ASP A 99 13.27 -8.13 8.35
N GLY A 100 12.28 -8.71 9.03
CA GLY A 100 11.07 -8.01 9.46
C GLY A 100 11.38 -6.77 10.31
N SER A 101 12.53 -6.74 10.99
CA SER A 101 12.94 -5.60 11.83
C SER A 101 13.17 -4.30 11.03
N THR A 102 13.67 -4.38 9.80
CA THR A 102 13.92 -3.21 8.95
C THR A 102 12.61 -2.62 8.43
N SER A 103 11.67 -3.48 8.03
CA SER A 103 10.32 -3.04 7.63
C SER A 103 9.57 -2.38 8.79
N SER A 104 9.68 -2.95 9.99
CA SER A 104 9.08 -2.40 11.20
C SER A 104 9.61 -1.00 11.51
N LYS A 105 10.95 -0.80 11.52
CA LYS A 105 11.56 0.52 11.74
C LYS A 105 11.09 1.55 10.71
N TYR A 106 10.97 1.16 9.44
CA TYR A 106 10.45 2.02 8.37
C TYR A 106 9.01 2.47 8.65
N PHE A 107 8.12 1.53 8.99
CA PHE A 107 6.73 1.83 9.32
C PHE A 107 6.63 2.78 10.53
N HIS A 108 7.39 2.52 11.59
CA HIS A 108 7.40 3.39 12.78
C HIS A 108 7.87 4.82 12.48
N ARG A 109 8.80 4.98 11.54
CA ARG A 109 9.38 6.29 11.18
C ARG A 109 8.46 7.12 10.28
N TYR A 110 7.84 6.51 9.29
CA TYR A 110 7.15 7.23 8.22
C TYR A 110 5.61 7.14 8.26
N PHE A 111 5.07 6.24 9.08
CA PHE A 111 3.63 6.01 9.18
C PHE A 111 3.12 6.24 10.61
N LEU A 112 1.82 6.47 10.71
CA LEU A 112 1.00 6.58 11.91
C LEU A 112 -0.15 5.59 11.79
N CYS A 113 -0.84 5.31 12.89
CA CYS A 113 -2.03 4.47 12.86
C CYS A 113 -3.31 5.31 12.90
N GLN A 114 -4.24 4.97 12.00
CA GLN A 114 -5.65 5.31 12.12
C GLN A 114 -6.38 4.07 12.64
N CYS A 115 -6.82 4.11 13.89
CA CYS A 115 -7.45 2.96 14.52
C CYS A 115 -8.85 2.68 13.95
N TYR A 116 -9.22 1.40 13.94
CA TYR A 116 -10.58 0.99 13.68
C TYR A 116 -11.48 1.33 14.87
N SER A 117 -12.80 1.37 14.63
CA SER A 117 -13.80 1.59 15.68
C SER A 117 -13.58 0.64 16.86
N GLY A 118 -13.58 1.19 18.08
CA GLY A 118 -13.34 0.43 19.31
C GLY A 118 -11.88 0.28 19.71
N TRP A 119 -10.93 0.88 18.97
CA TRP A 119 -9.51 0.87 19.29
C TRP A 119 -8.94 2.29 19.36
N THR A 120 -8.01 2.51 20.29
CA THR A 120 -7.41 3.81 20.56
C THR A 120 -5.92 3.71 20.92
N GLY A 121 -5.26 4.87 20.95
CA GLY A 121 -3.83 5.03 21.18
C GLY A 121 -2.98 5.07 19.90
N PRO A 122 -1.69 5.40 20.03
CA PRO A 122 -0.80 5.65 18.90
C PRO A 122 -0.50 4.40 18.05
N GLU A 123 -0.78 3.20 18.56
CA GLU A 123 -0.56 1.91 17.89
C GLU A 123 -1.80 1.01 17.90
N CYS A 124 -2.96 1.56 18.29
CA CYS A 124 -4.24 0.84 18.37
C CYS A 124 -4.21 -0.41 19.29
N CYS A 125 -3.44 -0.36 20.39
CA CYS A 125 -3.36 -1.46 21.36
C CYS A 125 -4.48 -1.43 22.40
N ARG A 126 -5.10 -0.28 22.65
CA ARG A 126 -6.10 -0.10 23.71
C ARG A 126 -7.49 -0.18 23.12
N LYS A 127 -8.43 -0.80 23.84
CA LYS A 127 -9.85 -0.70 23.50
C LYS A 127 -10.38 0.67 23.93
N GLU A 128 -11.27 1.22 23.13
CA GLU A 128 -12.03 2.40 23.51
C GLU A 128 -13.04 1.99 24.59
N GLU A 129 -12.99 2.64 25.76
CA GLU A 129 -13.92 2.37 26.85
C GLU A 129 -15.27 3.00 26.51
N GLU A 130 -16.31 2.17 26.42
CA GLU A 130 -17.70 2.64 26.32
C GLU A 130 -18.10 3.24 27.68
N ILE A 131 -18.36 4.55 27.70
CA ILE A 131 -18.92 5.27 28.86
C ILE A 131 -20.43 5.04 28.92
#